data_AF-A0A919CH62-F1
#
_entry.id   AF-A0A919CH62-F1
#
_cell.length_a   1.000
_cell.length_b   1.000
_cell.length_c   1.000
_cell.angle_alpha   90.00
_cell.angle_beta   90.00
_cell.angle_gamma   90.00
#
_symmetry.space_group_name_H-M   'P 1'
#
loop_
_entity.id
_entity.type
_entity.pdbx_description
1 polymer ?
#
loop_
_entity_poly.entity_id
_entity_poly.type
_entity_poly.pdbx_seq_one_letter_code
_entity_poly.pdbx_strand_id
1 'polypeptide(L)'
;MSVYKGMTGNSLADLFRSRQTIGRALCMPLLAVALATVCALAVTDLDKMQSVAAQRYGQDAANTVAEWRNTITQAKDLSDSEKIVLINDFFNTRIRFMEDPQAWGEKDYWATPLEVMAFRKGDCEDFSIAKYTTLLLAGVDMSKLRITYVKAKIGGAYSKVHAAHMVLAYYPTPNADPQILDNLVMRIQPASLRPDLTPVFGFNSNGLWVGGAATPATKDPGAKLSRWRDLLARASAEGLG
;
A
#
# COMPACT_ATOMS: atom_id res chain seq x y z
N MET A 1 -43.55 108.74 5.61
CA MET A 1 -42.91 108.08 6.76
C MET A 1 -41.73 107.28 6.20
N SER A 2 -40.55 107.91 6.05
CA SER A 2 -39.37 107.75 6.94
C SER A 2 -38.82 106.32 6.91
N VAL A 3 -37.54 105.94 6.69
CA VAL A 3 -36.22 106.58 6.46
C VAL A 3 -35.20 105.41 6.39
N TYR A 4 -34.20 105.45 5.48
CA TYR A 4 -32.80 104.92 5.58
C TYR A 4 -32.54 103.39 5.74
N LYS A 5 -31.40 102.74 5.40
CA LYS A 5 -30.04 103.01 4.85
C LYS A 5 -29.46 101.62 4.44
N GLY A 6 -28.70 101.45 3.36
CA GLY A 6 -27.22 101.45 3.35
C GLY A 6 -26.63 100.01 3.32
N MET A 7 -26.00 99.57 2.23
CA MET A 7 -24.56 99.65 1.87
C MET A 7 -23.77 98.36 2.24
N THR A 8 -23.40 97.50 1.28
CA THR A 8 -22.15 97.41 0.48
C THR A 8 -21.03 96.57 1.09
N GLY A 9 -20.44 95.67 0.29
CA GLY A 9 -19.11 95.09 0.55
C GLY A 9 -18.76 93.85 -0.28
N ASN A 10 -18.18 94.05 -1.47
CA ASN A 10 -17.41 93.05 -2.24
C ASN A 10 -16.21 92.54 -1.37
N SER A 11 -15.57 91.38 -1.58
CA SER A 11 -14.81 91.04 -2.79
C SER A 11 -14.01 89.74 -2.61
N LEU A 12 -13.83 89.03 -3.75
CA LEU A 12 -12.59 88.37 -4.23
C LEU A 12 -12.06 87.08 -3.58
N ALA A 13 -12.08 86.04 -4.43
CA ALA A 13 -10.94 85.17 -4.79
C ALA A 13 -10.43 84.25 -3.66
N ASP A 14 -10.13 82.96 -3.84
CA ASP A 14 -9.96 82.09 -4.98
C ASP A 14 -9.54 80.72 -4.35
N LEU A 15 -9.43 79.68 -5.17
CA LEU A 15 -8.45 78.57 -4.99
C LEU A 15 -8.74 77.38 -4.03
N PHE A 16 -8.73 76.22 -4.69
CA PHE A 16 -7.97 75.00 -4.37
C PHE A 16 -8.55 73.87 -3.47
N ARG A 17 -8.70 72.73 -4.15
CA ARG A 17 -8.16 71.38 -3.85
C ARG A 17 -8.80 70.49 -2.76
N SER A 18 -9.32 69.38 -3.30
CA SER A 18 -8.93 68.00 -3.00
C SER A 18 -9.63 67.20 -1.89
N ARG A 19 -9.77 65.90 -2.22
CA ARG A 19 -9.97 64.69 -1.39
C ARG A 19 -11.43 64.33 -1.05
N GLN A 20 -11.97 63.33 -1.76
CA GLN A 20 -12.06 61.89 -1.38
C GLN A 20 -13.37 61.64 -0.62
N THR A 21 -14.20 60.61 -0.78
CA THR A 21 -14.32 59.38 -1.59
C THR A 21 -15.64 58.78 -1.09
N ILE A 22 -16.61 58.43 -1.95
CA ILE A 22 -17.71 57.53 -1.55
C ILE A 22 -17.87 56.47 -2.64
N GLY A 23 -17.82 55.21 -2.19
CA GLY A 23 -17.51 54.03 -2.98
C GLY A 23 -18.55 53.61 -4.00
N ARG A 24 -18.05 53.08 -5.12
CA ARG A 24 -18.79 52.24 -6.05
C ARG A 24 -18.62 50.78 -5.62
N ALA A 25 -19.71 50.15 -5.20
CA ALA A 25 -19.79 48.71 -5.05
C ALA A 25 -19.66 48.06 -6.43
N LEU A 26 -18.54 47.39 -6.70
CA LEU A 26 -18.40 46.48 -7.82
C LEU A 26 -18.99 45.12 -7.42
N CYS A 27 -20.12 44.76 -8.04
CA CYS A 27 -20.57 43.37 -8.11
C CYS A 27 -19.54 42.56 -8.91
N MET A 28 -18.71 41.79 -8.21
CA MET A 28 -17.83 40.80 -8.83
C MET A 28 -18.61 39.48 -8.92
N PRO A 29 -18.82 38.87 -10.10
CA PRO A 29 -19.41 37.54 -10.15
C PRO A 29 -18.36 36.56 -9.65
N LEU A 30 -18.64 35.94 -8.50
CA LEU A 30 -17.89 34.80 -7.98
C LEU A 30 -18.01 33.65 -8.98
N LEU A 31 -16.99 33.49 -9.80
CA LEU A 31 -16.80 32.30 -10.62
C LEU A 31 -16.50 31.13 -9.67
N ALA A 32 -17.54 30.44 -9.22
CA ALA A 32 -17.41 29.21 -8.45
C ALA A 32 -16.90 28.11 -9.39
N VAL A 33 -15.58 28.03 -9.55
CA VAL A 33 -14.92 26.85 -10.13
C VAL A 33 -15.11 25.72 -9.13
N ALA A 34 -16.11 24.88 -9.36
CA ALA A 34 -16.28 23.62 -8.65
C ALA A 34 -15.08 22.74 -8.99
N LEU A 35 -14.07 22.72 -8.12
CA LEU A 35 -12.97 21.78 -8.19
C LEU A 35 -13.55 20.41 -7.80
N ALA A 36 -14.03 19.66 -8.78
CA ALA A 36 -14.35 18.26 -8.59
C ALA A 36 -13.02 17.52 -8.36
N THR A 37 -12.61 17.41 -7.09
CA THR A 37 -11.57 16.47 -6.68
C THR A 37 -12.11 15.08 -6.93
N VAL A 38 -11.80 14.53 -8.10
CA VAL A 38 -11.94 13.10 -8.34
C VAL A 38 -10.95 12.43 -7.38
N CYS A 39 -11.46 11.92 -6.26
CA CYS A 39 -10.77 10.87 -5.53
C CYS A 39 -10.68 9.70 -6.50
N ALA A 40 -9.59 9.61 -7.25
CA ALA A 40 -9.22 8.37 -7.90
C ALA A 40 -9.01 7.36 -6.77
N LEU A 41 -10.04 6.56 -6.50
CA LEU A 41 -9.84 5.34 -5.74
C LEU A 41 -8.72 4.60 -6.45
N ALA A 42 -7.69 4.19 -5.71
CA ALA A 42 -6.60 3.43 -6.26
C ALA A 42 -7.16 2.06 -6.67
N VAL A 43 -7.62 1.97 -7.92
CA VAL A 43 -8.12 0.74 -8.52
C VAL A 43 -6.91 -0.01 -9.02
N THR A 44 -6.81 -1.29 -8.67
CA THR A 44 -5.77 -2.16 -9.22
C THR A 44 -5.88 -2.21 -10.74
N ASP A 45 -4.79 -1.90 -11.43
CA ASP A 45 -4.67 -1.92 -12.88
C ASP A 45 -3.65 -2.99 -13.31
N LEU A 46 -4.14 -4.22 -13.49
CA LEU A 46 -3.32 -5.37 -13.88
C LEU A 46 -2.82 -5.27 -15.34
N ASP A 47 -3.49 -4.48 -16.19
CA ASP A 47 -3.04 -4.21 -17.56
C ASP A 47 -1.83 -3.27 -17.54
N LYS A 48 -1.89 -2.22 -16.72
CA LYS A 48 -0.73 -1.37 -16.44
C LYS A 48 0.43 -2.18 -15.89
N MET A 49 0.22 -3.07 -14.92
CA MET A 49 1.30 -3.91 -14.39
C MET A 49 1.99 -4.74 -15.47
N GLN A 50 1.21 -5.37 -16.36
CA GLN A 50 1.77 -6.17 -17.46
C GLN A 50 2.54 -5.31 -18.46
N SER A 51 2.05 -4.11 -18.79
CA SER A 51 2.77 -3.18 -19.68
C SER A 51 4.06 -2.64 -19.04
N VAL A 52 4.03 -2.32 -17.74
CA VAL A 52 5.23 -1.91 -16.98
C VAL A 52 6.25 -3.04 -16.96
N ALA A 53 5.82 -4.29 -16.79
CA ALA A 53 6.71 -5.44 -16.84
C ALA A 53 7.39 -5.59 -18.21
N ALA A 54 6.61 -5.45 -19.30
CA ALA A 54 7.15 -5.46 -20.67
C ALA A 54 8.20 -4.35 -20.87
N GLN A 55 7.90 -3.14 -20.40
CA GLN A 55 8.75 -1.96 -20.59
C GLN A 55 10.05 -2.03 -19.79
N ARG A 56 10.00 -2.49 -18.53
CA ARG A 56 11.15 -2.47 -17.62
C ARG A 56 12.01 -3.73 -17.70
N TYR A 57 11.39 -4.88 -17.96
CA TYR A 57 12.04 -6.19 -17.81
C TYR A 57 11.89 -7.08 -19.05
N GLY A 58 11.20 -6.62 -20.10
CA GLY A 58 11.06 -7.33 -21.37
C GLY A 58 9.85 -8.26 -21.45
N GLN A 59 9.67 -8.89 -22.61
CA GLN A 59 8.45 -9.65 -22.92
C GLN A 59 8.26 -10.88 -22.03
N ASP A 60 9.33 -11.55 -21.61
CA ASP A 60 9.24 -12.72 -20.72
C ASP A 60 8.67 -12.36 -19.35
N ALA A 61 9.00 -11.18 -18.82
CA ALA A 61 8.41 -10.67 -17.59
C ALA A 61 6.91 -10.37 -17.78
N ALA A 62 6.53 -9.78 -18.91
CA ALA A 62 5.13 -9.53 -19.24
C ALA A 62 4.31 -10.84 -19.35
N ASN A 63 4.89 -11.89 -19.94
CA ASN A 63 4.28 -13.22 -20.00
C ASN A 63 4.10 -13.82 -18.61
N THR A 64 5.10 -13.66 -17.74
CA THR A 64 5.03 -14.14 -16.35
C THR A 64 3.97 -13.39 -15.54
N VAL A 65 3.80 -12.08 -15.76
CA VAL A 65 2.69 -11.30 -15.18
C VAL A 65 1.34 -11.77 -15.73
N ALA A 66 1.24 -12.09 -17.03
CA ALA A 66 0.00 -12.64 -17.60
C ALA A 66 -0.38 -13.98 -16.97
N GLU A 67 0.57 -14.88 -16.71
CA GLU A 67 0.32 -16.12 -15.97
C GLU A 67 -0.18 -15.85 -14.55
N TRP A 68 0.43 -14.88 -13.85
CA TRP A 68 0.00 -14.49 -12.51
C TRP A 68 -1.43 -13.92 -12.51
N ARG A 69 -1.79 -13.08 -13.50
CA ARG A 69 -3.16 -12.58 -13.69
C ARG A 69 -4.17 -13.71 -13.89
N ASN A 70 -3.80 -14.74 -14.64
CA ASN A 70 -4.66 -15.91 -14.84
C ASN A 70 -4.88 -16.67 -13.52
N THR A 71 -3.84 -16.83 -12.69
CA THR A 71 -3.97 -17.42 -11.35
C THR A 71 -4.89 -16.60 -10.45
N ILE A 72 -4.76 -15.27 -10.44
CA ILE A 72 -5.68 -14.39 -9.68
C ILE A 72 -7.12 -14.58 -10.15
N THR A 73 -7.33 -14.65 -11.46
CA THR A 73 -8.68 -14.81 -12.04
C THR A 73 -9.29 -16.15 -11.65
N GLN A 74 -8.54 -17.25 -11.76
CA GLN A 74 -8.99 -18.58 -11.31
C GLN A 74 -9.30 -18.59 -9.81
N ALA A 75 -8.48 -17.91 -9.00
CA ALA A 75 -8.64 -17.89 -7.56
C ALA A 75 -9.93 -17.18 -7.11
N LYS A 76 -10.46 -16.21 -7.87
CA LYS A 76 -11.64 -15.42 -7.47
C LYS A 76 -12.89 -16.26 -7.20
N ASP A 77 -13.06 -17.36 -7.93
CA ASP A 77 -14.23 -18.23 -7.83
C ASP A 77 -14.08 -19.33 -6.77
N LEU A 78 -12.93 -19.40 -6.09
CA LEU A 78 -12.63 -20.41 -5.08
C LEU A 78 -13.02 -19.97 -3.67
N SER A 79 -13.15 -20.94 -2.75
CA SER A 79 -13.21 -20.64 -1.32
C SER A 79 -11.86 -20.10 -0.80
N ASP A 80 -11.85 -19.34 0.29
CA ASP A 80 -10.59 -18.83 0.86
C ASP A 80 -9.57 -19.95 1.17
N SER A 81 -10.03 -21.12 1.62
CA SER A 81 -9.18 -22.28 1.87
C SER A 81 -8.54 -22.85 0.60
N GLU A 82 -9.25 -22.82 -0.53
CA GLU A 82 -8.70 -23.23 -1.83
C GLU A 82 -7.78 -22.15 -2.40
N LYS A 83 -8.11 -20.86 -2.22
CA LYS A 83 -7.26 -19.72 -2.63
C LYS A 83 -5.88 -19.80 -2.01
N ILE A 84 -5.80 -20.03 -0.68
CA ILE A 84 -4.50 -20.09 0.00
C ILE A 84 -3.62 -21.23 -0.52
N VAL A 85 -4.21 -22.38 -0.88
CA VAL A 85 -3.49 -23.52 -1.44
C VAL A 85 -2.97 -23.17 -2.83
N LEU A 86 -3.86 -22.74 -3.74
CA LEU A 86 -3.51 -22.38 -5.11
C LEU A 86 -2.39 -21.33 -5.15
N ILE A 87 -2.52 -20.27 -4.34
CA ILE A 87 -1.58 -19.15 -4.35
C ILE A 87 -0.25 -19.54 -3.69
N ASN A 88 -0.28 -20.30 -2.59
CA ASN A 88 0.94 -20.79 -1.97
C ASN A 88 1.76 -21.66 -2.94
N ASP A 89 1.11 -22.59 -3.62
CA ASP A 89 1.74 -23.49 -4.58
C ASP A 89 2.23 -22.74 -5.82
N PHE A 90 1.46 -21.77 -6.32
CA PHE A 90 1.85 -20.94 -7.45
C PHE A 90 3.21 -20.27 -7.23
N PHE A 91 3.41 -19.61 -6.09
CA PHE A 91 4.68 -18.92 -5.79
C PHE A 91 5.80 -19.89 -5.45
N ASN A 92 5.52 -20.92 -4.63
CA ASN A 92 6.52 -21.90 -4.21
C ASN A 92 7.09 -22.73 -5.38
N THR A 93 6.35 -22.84 -6.49
CA THR A 93 6.80 -23.54 -7.71
C THR A 93 7.46 -22.63 -8.75
N ARG A 94 7.19 -21.32 -8.72
CA ARG A 94 7.64 -20.38 -9.77
C ARG A 94 8.79 -19.48 -9.38
N ILE A 95 8.94 -19.22 -8.09
CA ILE A 95 9.94 -18.31 -7.55
C ILE A 95 11.08 -19.12 -6.94
N ARG A 96 12.31 -18.75 -7.28
CA ARG A 96 13.51 -19.32 -6.70
C ARG A 96 13.90 -18.53 -5.45
N PHE A 97 14.11 -19.22 -4.34
CA PHE A 97 14.69 -18.58 -3.16
C PHE A 97 16.09 -18.05 -3.46
N MET A 98 16.33 -16.77 -3.16
CA MET A 98 17.61 -16.10 -3.32
C MET A 98 17.69 -14.91 -2.36
N GLU A 99 18.73 -14.84 -1.55
CA GLU A 99 18.99 -13.73 -0.62
C GLU A 99 19.19 -12.40 -1.37
N ASP A 100 18.78 -11.29 -0.74
CA ASP A 100 18.78 -9.95 -1.34
C ASP A 100 20.10 -9.50 -1.97
N PRO A 101 21.28 -9.74 -1.38
CA PRO A 101 22.53 -9.30 -2.01
C PRO A 101 22.76 -9.97 -3.37
N GLN A 102 22.20 -11.16 -3.58
CA GLN A 102 22.28 -11.89 -4.85
C GLN A 102 21.09 -11.58 -5.76
N ALA A 103 19.90 -11.38 -5.19
CA ALA A 103 18.69 -11.10 -5.94
C ALA A 103 18.67 -9.64 -6.46
N TRP A 104 18.94 -8.69 -5.57
CA TRP A 104 18.66 -7.27 -5.78
C TRP A 104 19.93 -6.40 -5.70
N GLY A 105 21.05 -6.95 -5.25
CA GLY A 105 22.30 -6.20 -5.05
C GLY A 105 22.26 -5.29 -3.81
N GLU A 106 21.24 -5.46 -2.98
CA GLU A 106 20.99 -4.70 -1.77
C GLU A 106 21.07 -5.62 -0.55
N LYS A 107 21.31 -5.05 0.63
CA LYS A 107 21.43 -5.85 1.85
C LYS A 107 20.09 -6.42 2.34
N ASP A 108 19.02 -5.65 2.17
CA ASP A 108 17.68 -5.89 2.71
C ASP A 108 16.67 -5.05 1.90
N TYR A 109 16.00 -5.68 0.94
CA TYR A 109 15.17 -5.08 -0.10
C TYR A 109 13.88 -5.88 -0.28
N TRP A 110 12.74 -5.26 0.04
CA TRP A 110 11.44 -5.88 -0.14
C TRP A 110 10.97 -5.68 -1.57
N ALA A 111 10.97 -6.72 -2.39
CA ALA A 111 10.56 -6.65 -3.78
C ALA A 111 9.04 -6.53 -3.93
N THR A 112 8.59 -5.75 -4.92
CA THR A 112 7.16 -5.71 -5.26
C THR A 112 6.74 -7.03 -5.90
N PRO A 113 5.46 -7.39 -5.87
CA PRO A 113 4.98 -8.56 -6.60
C PRO A 113 5.35 -8.54 -8.08
N LEU A 114 5.39 -7.35 -8.71
CA LEU A 114 5.82 -7.21 -10.11
C LEU A 114 7.30 -7.59 -10.27
N GLU A 115 8.18 -7.11 -9.39
CA GLU A 115 9.61 -7.47 -9.40
C GLU A 115 9.81 -8.98 -9.18
N VAL A 116 9.11 -9.56 -8.19
CA VAL A 116 9.14 -11.00 -7.93
C VAL A 116 8.70 -11.80 -9.16
N MET A 117 7.61 -11.39 -9.83
CA MET A 117 7.17 -12.06 -11.05
C MET A 117 8.13 -11.85 -12.22
N ALA A 118 8.71 -10.66 -12.37
CA ALA A 118 9.62 -10.35 -13.48
C ALA A 118 10.93 -11.16 -13.40
N PHE A 119 11.50 -11.29 -12.20
CA PHE A 119 12.79 -11.95 -12.00
C PHE A 119 12.69 -13.39 -11.50
N ARG A 120 11.50 -13.81 -11.06
CA ARG A 120 11.21 -15.16 -10.54
C ARG A 120 12.16 -15.58 -9.42
N LYS A 121 12.53 -14.61 -8.58
CA LYS A 121 13.43 -14.79 -7.44
C LYS A 121 13.04 -13.85 -6.31
N GLY A 122 13.49 -14.17 -5.11
CA GLY A 122 13.30 -13.37 -3.90
C GLY A 122 13.56 -14.21 -2.67
N ASP A 123 13.57 -13.60 -1.50
CA ASP A 123 13.79 -14.27 -0.22
C ASP A 123 12.47 -14.48 0.55
N CYS A 124 12.49 -14.58 1.89
CA CYS A 124 11.30 -14.97 2.65
C CYS A 124 10.17 -13.93 2.67
N GLU A 125 10.51 -12.64 2.76
CA GLU A 125 9.52 -11.56 2.72
C GLU A 125 8.90 -11.44 1.34
N ASP A 126 9.69 -11.60 0.28
CA ASP A 126 9.24 -11.42 -1.10
C ASP A 126 8.13 -12.43 -1.42
N PHE A 127 8.32 -13.69 -1.00
CA PHE A 127 7.29 -14.71 -1.11
C PHE A 127 6.06 -14.36 -0.27
N SER A 128 6.24 -13.89 0.96
CA SER A 128 5.14 -13.57 1.87
C SER A 128 4.30 -12.39 1.36
N ILE A 129 4.95 -11.36 0.83
CA ILE A 129 4.33 -10.15 0.28
C ILE A 129 3.62 -10.46 -1.03
N ALA A 130 4.23 -11.26 -1.92
CA ALA A 130 3.60 -11.66 -3.18
C ALA A 130 2.37 -12.53 -2.94
N LYS A 131 2.42 -13.49 -2.01
CA LYS A 131 1.25 -14.29 -1.59
C LYS A 131 0.17 -13.41 -0.96
N TYR A 132 0.54 -12.50 -0.05
CA TYR A 132 -0.38 -11.58 0.61
C TYR A 132 -1.14 -10.74 -0.41
N THR A 133 -0.40 -10.08 -1.31
CA THR A 133 -0.98 -9.22 -2.33
C THR A 133 -1.89 -10.00 -3.27
N THR A 134 -1.47 -11.19 -3.71
CA THR A 134 -2.27 -12.03 -4.60
C THR A 134 -3.58 -12.50 -3.96
N LEU A 135 -3.55 -12.83 -2.66
CA LEU A 135 -4.77 -13.21 -1.93
C LEU A 135 -5.74 -12.03 -1.81
N LEU A 136 -5.25 -10.81 -1.57
CA LEU A 136 -6.09 -9.60 -1.61
C LEU A 136 -6.72 -9.39 -2.98
N LEU A 137 -5.93 -9.53 -4.06
CA LEU A 137 -6.42 -9.40 -5.44
C LEU A 137 -7.44 -10.49 -5.82
N ALA A 138 -7.35 -11.66 -5.18
CA ALA A 138 -8.32 -12.75 -5.28
C ALA A 138 -9.54 -12.57 -4.33
N GLY A 139 -9.63 -11.44 -3.62
CA GLY A 139 -10.78 -11.07 -2.79
C GLY A 139 -10.78 -11.67 -1.38
N VAL A 140 -9.65 -12.18 -0.88
CA VAL A 140 -9.55 -12.54 0.54
C VAL A 140 -9.54 -11.28 1.39
N ASP A 141 -10.35 -11.25 2.44
CA ASP A 141 -10.42 -10.10 3.35
C ASP A 141 -9.07 -9.87 4.05
N MET A 142 -8.56 -8.64 3.99
CA MET A 142 -7.27 -8.25 4.58
C MET A 142 -7.18 -8.55 6.08
N SER A 143 -8.29 -8.46 6.82
CA SER A 143 -8.33 -8.76 8.26
C SER A 143 -7.96 -10.21 8.57
N LYS A 144 -8.05 -11.11 7.58
CA LYS A 144 -7.65 -12.51 7.68
C LYS A 144 -6.18 -12.75 7.39
N LEU A 145 -5.43 -11.75 6.92
CA LEU A 145 -4.06 -11.93 6.44
C LEU A 145 -3.07 -11.11 7.26
N ARG A 146 -1.98 -11.75 7.69
CA ARG A 146 -0.87 -11.09 8.37
C ARG A 146 0.47 -11.63 7.87
N ILE A 147 1.27 -10.77 7.27
CA ILE A 147 2.69 -11.06 7.04
C ILE A 147 3.35 -11.09 8.42
N THR A 148 4.04 -12.18 8.75
CA THR A 148 4.51 -12.45 10.11
C THR A 148 6.00 -12.71 10.12
N TYR A 149 6.72 -11.86 10.83
CA TYR A 149 8.13 -12.08 11.15
C TYR A 149 8.24 -13.09 12.29
N VAL A 150 9.04 -14.12 12.07
CA VAL A 150 9.23 -15.23 13.01
C VAL A 150 10.71 -15.49 13.23
N LYS A 151 11.03 -16.07 14.38
CA LYS A 151 12.30 -16.76 14.62
C LYS A 151 12.11 -18.22 14.23
N ALA A 152 12.72 -18.64 13.12
CA ALA A 152 12.63 -20.00 12.60
C ALA A 152 13.79 -20.88 13.09
N LYS A 153 13.50 -22.14 13.41
CA LYS A 153 14.50 -23.18 13.70
C LYS A 153 14.88 -23.91 12.42
N ILE A 154 16.07 -23.63 11.90
CA ILE A 154 16.52 -24.13 10.60
C ILE A 154 16.93 -25.60 10.71
N GLY A 155 16.30 -26.47 9.91
CA GLY A 155 16.46 -27.93 10.02
C GLY A 155 15.39 -28.61 10.90
N GLY A 156 14.36 -27.88 11.33
CA GLY A 156 13.17 -28.43 11.99
C GLY A 156 13.08 -28.12 13.48
N ALA A 157 12.01 -28.62 14.11
CA ALA A 157 11.58 -28.22 15.47
C ALA A 157 12.61 -28.41 16.59
N TYR A 158 13.55 -29.34 16.41
CA TYR A 158 14.61 -29.67 17.37
C TYR A 158 15.95 -28.96 17.07
N SER A 159 16.02 -28.17 16.00
CA SER A 159 17.24 -27.44 15.67
C SER A 159 17.54 -26.36 16.70
N LYS A 160 18.84 -26.19 16.98
CA LYS A 160 19.37 -25.09 17.80
C LYS A 160 19.78 -23.89 16.95
N VAL A 161 19.80 -24.03 15.62
CA VAL A 161 20.11 -22.96 14.68
C VAL A 161 18.84 -22.15 14.46
N HIS A 162 18.92 -20.86 14.70
CA HIS A 162 17.79 -19.96 14.51
C HIS A 162 18.13 -18.90 13.46
N ALA A 163 17.15 -18.57 12.64
CA ALA A 163 17.24 -17.47 11.69
C ALA A 163 15.98 -16.60 11.76
N ALA A 164 16.13 -15.35 11.34
CA ALA A 164 14.99 -14.53 10.97
C ALA A 164 14.31 -15.17 9.76
N HIS A 165 12.97 -15.16 9.75
CA HIS A 165 12.19 -15.66 8.63
C HIS A 165 10.87 -14.90 8.54
N MET A 166 10.24 -14.91 7.37
CA MET A 166 8.93 -14.30 7.17
C MET A 166 7.98 -15.30 6.52
N VAL A 167 6.76 -15.34 7.03
CA VAL A 167 5.68 -16.20 6.53
C VAL A 167 4.40 -15.40 6.39
N LEU A 168 3.43 -15.92 5.64
CA LEU A 168 2.08 -15.38 5.62
C LEU A 168 1.15 -16.22 6.49
N ALA A 169 0.50 -15.60 7.47
CA ALA A 169 -0.50 -16.23 8.31
C ALA A 169 -1.91 -15.87 7.81
N TYR A 170 -2.73 -16.90 7.54
CA TYR A 170 -4.14 -16.78 7.21
C TYR A 170 -5.02 -17.19 8.40
N TYR A 171 -5.96 -16.34 8.77
CA TYR A 171 -6.88 -16.51 9.90
C TYR A 171 -8.30 -16.74 9.35
N PRO A 172 -8.82 -17.99 9.33
CA PRO A 172 -10.19 -18.26 8.91
C PRO A 172 -11.22 -17.44 9.69
N THR A 173 -10.94 -17.20 10.98
CA THR A 173 -11.64 -16.28 11.87
C THR A 173 -10.62 -15.51 12.73
N PRO A 174 -10.97 -14.34 13.31
CA PRO A 174 -10.00 -13.50 14.04
C PRO A 174 -9.24 -14.18 15.19
N ASN A 175 -9.82 -15.21 15.81
CA ASN A 175 -9.25 -15.94 16.94
C ASN A 175 -8.82 -17.38 16.59
N ALA A 176 -8.84 -17.75 15.31
CA ALA A 176 -8.43 -19.08 14.87
C ALA A 176 -6.92 -19.27 15.04
N ASP A 177 -6.50 -20.52 15.22
CA ASP A 177 -5.12 -20.93 14.98
C ASP A 177 -4.80 -20.74 13.48
N PRO A 178 -3.90 -19.82 13.11
CA PRO A 178 -3.74 -19.42 11.71
C PRO A 178 -3.07 -20.53 10.89
N GLN A 179 -3.44 -20.61 9.62
CA GLN A 179 -2.76 -21.43 8.63
C GLN A 179 -1.54 -20.70 8.10
N ILE A 180 -0.38 -21.36 8.11
CA ILE A 180 0.90 -20.77 7.73
C ILE A 180 1.24 -21.13 6.29
N LEU A 181 1.41 -20.11 5.46
CA LEU A 181 1.93 -20.18 4.10
C LEU A 181 3.40 -19.78 4.14
N ASP A 182 4.27 -20.73 3.81
CA ASP A 182 5.72 -20.66 3.97
C ASP A 182 6.40 -21.08 2.66
N ASN A 183 7.61 -20.59 2.41
CA ASN A 183 8.46 -20.99 1.28
C ASN A 183 9.47 -22.08 1.64
N LEU A 184 9.80 -22.28 2.92
CA LEU A 184 10.68 -23.36 3.37
C LEU A 184 9.92 -24.68 3.51
N VAL A 185 8.71 -24.63 4.09
CA VAL A 185 7.80 -25.77 4.21
C VAL A 185 6.55 -25.47 3.39
N MET A 186 6.48 -26.03 2.19
CA MET A 186 5.41 -25.70 1.24
C MET A 186 4.02 -26.18 1.70
N ARG A 187 3.96 -27.21 2.54
CA ARG A 187 2.70 -27.70 3.10
C ARG A 187 2.11 -26.67 4.06
N ILE A 188 0.91 -26.18 3.77
CA ILE A 188 0.17 -25.33 4.68
C ILE A 188 -0.22 -26.11 5.93
N GLN A 189 0.16 -25.58 7.10
CA GLN A 189 -0.13 -26.18 8.40
C GLN A 189 -0.61 -25.10 9.38
N PRO A 190 -1.49 -25.44 10.34
CA PRO A 190 -1.79 -24.57 11.47
C PRO A 190 -0.52 -24.18 12.23
N ALA A 191 -0.48 -22.98 12.80
CA ALA A 191 0.69 -22.49 13.53
C ALA A 191 1.02 -23.35 14.75
N SER A 192 0.01 -23.92 15.42
CA SER A 192 0.22 -24.89 16.51
C SER A 192 1.01 -26.13 16.08
N LEU A 193 1.00 -26.48 14.79
CA LEU A 193 1.77 -27.58 14.22
C LEU A 193 3.12 -27.15 13.63
N ARG A 194 3.52 -25.89 13.83
CA ARG A 194 4.81 -25.31 13.41
C ARG A 194 5.65 -24.85 14.60
N PRO A 195 6.05 -25.76 15.53
CA PRO A 195 6.88 -25.41 16.70
C PRO A 195 8.32 -25.00 16.35
N ASP A 196 8.68 -25.08 15.07
CA ASP A 196 9.89 -24.51 14.50
C ASP A 196 9.81 -23.00 14.31
N LEU A 197 8.61 -22.40 14.31
CA LEU A 197 8.40 -20.97 14.13
C LEU A 197 7.94 -20.31 15.43
N THR A 198 8.63 -19.25 15.85
CA THR A 198 8.20 -18.41 16.98
C THR A 198 7.86 -17.00 16.50
N PRO A 199 6.59 -16.56 16.56
CA PRO A 199 6.21 -15.24 16.06
C PRO A 199 6.78 -14.11 16.92
N VAL A 200 7.30 -13.07 16.26
CA VAL A 200 7.78 -11.84 16.92
C VAL A 200 6.76 -10.72 16.71
N PHE A 201 6.39 -10.45 15.45
CA PHE A 201 5.32 -9.53 15.10
C PHE A 201 4.66 -9.93 13.78
N GLY A 202 3.41 -9.55 13.60
CA GLY A 202 2.70 -9.65 12.32
C GLY A 202 2.15 -8.30 11.91
N PHE A 203 1.94 -8.09 10.61
CA PHE A 203 1.42 -6.84 10.07
C PHE A 203 0.66 -7.08 8.76
N ASN A 204 -0.17 -6.11 8.41
CA ASN A 204 -0.77 -5.94 7.09
C ASN A 204 -0.93 -4.44 6.84
N SER A 205 -1.71 -4.00 5.84
CA SER A 205 -1.88 -2.56 5.60
C SER A 205 -2.70 -1.83 6.67
N ASN A 206 -3.44 -2.56 7.52
CA ASN A 206 -4.35 -1.99 8.53
C ASN A 206 -3.82 -2.05 9.96
N GLY A 207 -2.75 -2.78 10.23
CA GLY A 207 -2.19 -2.85 11.56
C GLY A 207 -0.91 -3.66 11.72
N LEU A 208 -0.33 -3.55 12.90
CA LEU A 208 0.84 -4.31 13.36
C LEU A 208 0.54 -4.89 14.75
N TRP A 209 0.76 -6.18 14.91
CA TRP A 209 0.54 -6.98 16.12
C TRP A 209 1.88 -7.51 16.64
N VAL A 210 2.11 -7.46 17.95
CA VAL A 210 3.34 -7.95 18.59
C VAL A 210 3.03 -9.23 19.37
N GLY A 211 3.93 -10.22 19.32
CA GLY A 211 3.84 -11.44 20.12
C GLY A 211 2.58 -12.27 19.91
N GLY A 212 1.95 -12.18 18.73
CA GLY A 212 0.72 -12.92 18.42
C GLY A 212 -0.56 -12.33 19.03
N ALA A 213 -0.54 -11.08 19.50
CA ALA A 213 -1.72 -10.42 20.06
C ALA A 213 -2.92 -10.40 19.07
N ALA A 214 -4.13 -10.40 19.62
CA ALA A 214 -5.36 -10.26 18.82
C ALA A 214 -5.60 -8.82 18.35
N THR A 215 -5.26 -7.84 19.20
CA THR A 215 -5.42 -6.40 18.92
C THR A 215 -4.13 -5.80 18.39
N PRO A 216 -4.19 -4.91 17.39
CA PRO A 216 -2.99 -4.28 16.84
C PRO A 216 -2.40 -3.28 17.84
N ALA A 217 -1.06 -3.25 17.93
CA ALA A 217 -0.30 -2.25 18.67
C ALA A 217 -0.30 -0.88 17.97
N THR A 218 -0.45 -0.86 16.64
CA THR A 218 -0.66 0.36 15.84
C THR A 218 -1.55 0.05 14.63
N LYS A 219 -2.33 1.04 14.18
CA LYS A 219 -3.08 1.01 12.92
C LYS A 219 -2.33 1.65 11.75
N ASP A 220 -1.14 2.17 12.00
CA ASP A 220 -0.23 2.72 10.99
C ASP A 220 1.09 1.91 10.98
N PRO A 221 1.11 0.77 10.26
CA PRO A 221 2.30 -0.04 10.13
C PRO A 221 3.37 0.64 9.25
N GLY A 222 2.98 1.43 8.25
CA GLY A 222 3.91 2.14 7.35
C GLY A 222 4.74 3.22 8.06
N ALA A 223 4.25 3.80 9.15
CA ALA A 223 5.05 4.67 10.02
C ALA A 223 6.13 3.91 10.80
N LYS A 224 5.96 2.60 11.03
CA LYS A 224 6.91 1.76 11.78
C LYS A 224 7.82 0.92 10.90
N LEU A 225 7.38 0.60 9.69
CA LEU A 225 8.08 -0.26 8.73
C LEU A 225 8.38 0.53 7.46
N SER A 226 9.55 1.17 7.43
CA SER A 226 9.94 2.03 6.29
C SER A 226 9.99 1.28 4.96
N ARG A 227 10.46 0.04 4.95
CA ARG A 227 10.51 -0.82 3.75
C ARG A 227 9.13 -1.19 3.22
N TRP A 228 8.19 -1.46 4.13
CA TRP A 228 6.79 -1.68 3.76
C TRP A 228 6.20 -0.45 3.08
N ARG A 229 6.44 0.74 3.64
CA ARG A 229 5.98 2.00 3.04
C ARG A 229 6.61 2.25 1.67
N ASP A 230 7.91 2.02 1.52
CA ASP A 230 8.61 2.15 0.25
C ASP A 230 8.05 1.18 -0.81
N LEU A 231 7.89 -0.09 -0.46
CA LEU A 231 7.29 -1.10 -1.33
C LEU A 231 5.89 -0.69 -1.80
N LEU A 232 5.03 -0.24 -0.89
CA LEU A 232 3.68 0.20 -1.24
C LEU A 232 3.71 1.38 -2.24
N ALA A 233 4.64 2.32 -2.08
CA ALA A 233 4.79 3.43 -3.01
C ALA A 233 5.21 2.95 -4.41
N ARG A 234 6.17 2.03 -4.49
CA ARG A 234 6.62 1.43 -5.77
C ARG A 234 5.53 0.58 -6.43
N ALA A 235 4.88 -0.28 -5.66
CA ALA A 235 3.76 -1.11 -6.09
C ALA A 235 2.60 -0.25 -6.64
N SER A 236 2.30 0.87 -5.99
CA SER A 236 1.28 1.83 -6.47
C SER A 236 1.66 2.47 -7.81
N ALA A 237 2.92 2.86 -7.97
CA ALA A 237 3.42 3.36 -9.25
C ALA A 237 3.30 2.31 -10.36
N GLU A 238 3.37 1.03 -10.03
CA GLU A 238 3.27 -0.13 -10.93
C GLU A 238 1.83 -0.53 -11.28
N GLY A 239 0.83 -0.08 -10.51
CA GLY A 239 -0.58 -0.38 -10.76
C GLY A 239 -1.28 -1.17 -9.66
N LEU A 240 -0.61 -1.49 -8.55
CA LEU A 240 -1.27 -2.04 -7.36
C LEU A 240 -1.91 -0.90 -6.57
N GLY A 241 -3.25 -0.86 -6.58
CA GLY A 241 -4.04 0.14 -5.86
C GLY A 241 -3.83 0.12 -4.34
#